data_AF-A0AAJ1B1M3-F1
#
_entry.id   AF-A0AAJ1B1M3-F1
#
_cell.length_a   1.000
_cell.length_b   1.000
_cell.length_c   1.000
_cell.angle_alpha   90.00
_cell.angle_beta   90.00
_cell.angle_gamma   90.00
#
_symmetry.space_group_name_H-M   'P 1'
#
loop_
_entity.id
_entity.type
_entity.pdbx_description
1 polymer ?
#
loop_
_entity_poly.entity_id
_entity_poly.type
_entity_poly.pdbx_seq_one_letter_code
_entity_poly.pdbx_strand_id
1 'polypeptide(L)'
;MTDTRTYKFGTDLNFTLCLNKEYDANGHQKGDCFVVESLRDEDCFSKSRTAYTVTHIFSTPNDKKKYTNLLFLDENATLNDLPDEIKNMLD
;
A
#
# COMPACT_ATOMS: atom_id res chain seq x y z
N MET A 1 -21.90 15.74 -13.05
CA MET A 1 -20.82 16.56 -12.44
C MET A 1 -19.74 15.61 -11.98
N THR A 2 -18.51 15.79 -12.43
CA THR A 2 -17.37 14.96 -11.99
C THR A 2 -16.82 15.60 -10.72
N ASP A 3 -16.79 14.87 -9.61
CA ASP A 3 -16.16 15.33 -8.36
C ASP A 3 -14.64 15.36 -8.54
N THR A 4 -14.15 16.43 -9.17
CA THR A 4 -12.72 16.64 -9.39
C THR A 4 -12.06 16.98 -8.06
N ARG A 5 -11.13 16.13 -7.62
CA ARG A 5 -10.25 16.40 -6.47
C ARG A 5 -8.86 16.77 -6.98
N THR A 6 -8.36 17.92 -6.54
CA THR A 6 -7.05 18.44 -6.93
C THR A 6 -6.04 18.19 -5.81
N TYR A 7 -4.94 17.54 -6.13
CA TYR A 7 -3.81 17.32 -5.23
C TYR A 7 -2.61 18.13 -5.71
N LYS A 8 -1.93 18.84 -4.81
CA LYS A 8 -0.69 19.58 -5.12
C LYS A 8 0.45 18.96 -4.32
N PHE A 9 1.47 18.49 -5.04
CA PHE A 9 2.67 17.92 -4.44
C PHE A 9 3.82 18.92 -4.60
N GLY A 10 4.54 19.20 -3.51
CA GLY A 10 5.78 19.97 -3.54
C GLY A 10 6.93 19.04 -3.16
N THR A 11 7.59 18.45 -4.15
CA THR A 11 8.68 17.50 -3.93
C THR A 11 9.56 17.38 -5.19
N ASP A 12 10.85 17.11 -5.01
CA ASP A 12 11.83 16.81 -6.08
C ASP A 12 11.82 15.32 -6.49
N LEU A 13 10.72 14.61 -6.22
CA LEU A 13 10.57 13.20 -6.54
C LEU A 13 9.98 13.03 -7.95
N ASN A 14 10.51 12.04 -8.68
CA ASN A 14 9.95 11.61 -9.97
C ASN A 14 8.92 10.52 -9.69
N PHE A 15 7.64 10.78 -9.97
CA PHE A 15 6.59 9.78 -9.79
C PHE A 15 5.83 9.54 -11.08
N THR A 16 5.33 8.31 -11.21
CA THR A 16 4.49 7.82 -12.28
C THR A 16 3.07 7.61 -11.77
N LEU A 17 2.12 8.22 -12.47
CA LEU A 17 0.70 7.99 -12.26
C LEU A 17 0.25 6.84 -13.15
N CYS A 18 -0.22 5.76 -12.53
CA CYS A 18 -0.88 4.69 -13.26
C CYS A 18 -2.36 5.05 -13.41
N LEU A 19 -2.76 5.28 -14.65
CA LEU A 19 -4.11 5.64 -15.04
C LEU A 19 -4.77 4.45 -15.74
N ASN A 20 -6.01 4.14 -15.38
CA ASN A 20 -6.79 3.09 -16.05
C ASN A 20 -8.15 3.62 -16.49
N LYS A 21 -8.76 2.97 -17.48
CA LYS A 21 -10.13 3.28 -17.89
C LYS A 21 -11.11 2.70 -16.89
N GLU A 22 -12.16 3.45 -16.57
CA GLU A 22 -13.20 2.98 -15.67
C GLU A 22 -14.18 2.06 -16.42
N TYR A 23 -14.48 0.90 -15.86
CA TYR A 23 -15.43 -0.07 -16.41
C TYR A 23 -16.63 -0.23 -15.46
N ASP A 24 -17.82 -0.49 -16.03
CA ASP A 24 -19.02 -0.83 -15.28
C ASP A 24 -18.98 -2.29 -14.79
N ALA A 25 -19.98 -2.69 -14.01
CA ALA A 25 -20.09 -4.06 -13.49
C ALA A 25 -20.20 -5.14 -14.58
N ASN A 26 -20.49 -4.75 -15.83
CA ASN A 26 -20.60 -5.63 -16.99
C ASN A 26 -19.33 -5.59 -17.87
N GLY A 27 -18.31 -4.83 -17.47
CA GLY A 27 -17.06 -4.70 -18.20
C GLY A 27 -17.09 -3.70 -19.37
N HIS A 28 -18.11 -2.84 -19.48
CA HIS A 28 -18.14 -1.78 -20.48
C HIS A 28 -17.49 -0.51 -19.98
N GLN A 29 -16.78 0.21 -20.85
CA GLN A 29 -16.17 1.49 -20.49
C GLN A 29 -17.24 2.51 -20.11
N LYS A 30 -17.12 3.10 -18.92
CA LYS A 30 -18.07 4.12 -18.42
C LYS A 30 -17.93 5.48 -19.11
N GLY A 31 -16.88 5.66 -19.92
CA GLY A 31 -16.63 6.84 -20.75
C GLY A 31 -15.16 6.98 -21.13
N ASP A 32 -14.80 8.15 -21.67
CA ASP A 32 -13.42 8.48 -22.09
C ASP A 32 -12.54 9.03 -20.95
N CYS A 33 -12.92 8.79 -19.69
CA CYS A 33 -12.19 9.25 -18.53
C CYS A 33 -11.20 8.19 -18.04
N PHE A 34 -10.02 8.64 -17.62
CA PHE A 34 -9.03 7.80 -16.94
C PHE A 34 -9.04 8.11 -15.45
N VAL A 35 -9.07 7.07 -14.63
CA VAL A 35 -8.99 7.15 -13.17
C VAL A 35 -7.59 6.77 -12.69
N VAL A 36 -7.10 7.47 -11.66
CA VAL A 36 -5.82 7.15 -11.03
C VAL A 36 -6.01 5.92 -10.16
N GLU A 37 -5.29 4.85 -10.47
CA GLU A 37 -5.29 3.62 -9.66
C GLU A 37 -4.12 3.59 -8.67
N SER A 38 -2.97 4.14 -9.06
CA SER A 38 -1.81 4.21 -8.17
C SER A 38 -0.89 5.36 -8.50
N LEU A 39 -0.24 5.89 -7.47
CA LEU A 39 0.93 6.74 -7.58
C LEU A 39 2.14 5.90 -7.20
N ARG A 40 3.10 5.78 -8.11
CA ARG A 40 4.34 5.04 -7.90
C ARG A 40 5.51 5.99 -8.07
N ASP A 41 6.50 5.95 -7.19
CA ASP A 41 7.81 6.52 -7.53
C ASP A 41 8.49 5.54 -8.49
N GLU A 42 8.83 6.01 -9.70
CA GLU A 42 9.24 5.16 -10.82
C GLU A 42 10.57 4.44 -10.56
N ASP A 43 11.28 4.80 -9.49
CA ASP A 43 12.54 4.18 -9.14
C ASP A 43 12.81 4.07 -7.64
N CYS A 44 11.76 3.83 -6.85
CA CYS A 44 11.89 3.72 -5.40
C CYS A 44 12.85 2.59 -5.00
N PHE A 45 12.87 1.47 -5.73
CA PHE A 45 13.67 0.30 -5.37
C PHE A 45 15.15 0.42 -5.73
N SER A 46 15.51 1.04 -6.86
CA SER A 46 16.93 1.17 -7.22
C SER A 46 17.62 2.34 -6.51
N LYS A 47 16.84 3.38 -6.14
CA LYS A 47 17.35 4.55 -5.39
C LYS A 47 17.24 4.38 -3.87
N SER A 48 16.40 3.47 -3.39
CA SER A 48 16.33 3.17 -1.95
C SER A 48 17.51 2.32 -1.54
N ARG A 49 18.36 2.90 -0.69
CA ARG A 49 19.45 2.17 -0.02
C ARG A 49 18.95 1.10 0.94
N THR A 50 17.65 1.13 1.28
CA THR A 50 17.02 0.30 2.31
C THR A 50 15.57 0.02 1.97
N ALA A 51 15.30 -0.57 0.80
CA ALA A 51 13.99 -1.10 0.50
C ALA A 51 13.85 -2.45 1.21
N TYR A 52 12.83 -2.59 2.06
CA TYR A 52 12.56 -3.83 2.79
C TYR A 52 11.28 -4.46 2.26
N THR A 53 11.33 -5.78 2.10
CA THR A 53 10.12 -6.56 1.81
C THR A 53 9.28 -6.63 3.09
N VAL A 54 8.01 -6.26 2.99
CA VAL A 54 7.07 -6.37 4.10
C VAL A 54 6.52 -7.78 4.10
N THR A 55 6.79 -8.56 5.15
CA THR A 55 6.28 -9.93 5.30
C THR A 55 5.04 -10.00 6.18
N HIS A 56 4.89 -9.08 7.12
CA HIS A 56 3.79 -9.04 8.08
C HIS A 56 3.36 -7.59 8.34
N ILE A 57 2.05 -7.34 8.45
CA ILE A 57 1.51 -6.09 9.00
C ILE A 57 0.59 -6.45 10.16
N PHE A 58 0.94 -5.97 11.35
CA PHE A 58 0.14 -6.13 12.56
C PHE A 58 -0.53 -4.82 12.95
N SER A 59 -1.69 -4.89 13.61
CA SER A 59 -2.35 -3.73 14.20
C SER A 59 -2.84 -3.98 15.62
N THR A 60 -2.90 -2.89 16.38
CA THR A 60 -3.45 -2.80 17.72
C THR A 60 -4.27 -1.52 17.85
N PRO A 61 -5.34 -1.52 18.65
CA PRO A 61 -5.92 -0.29 19.17
C PRO A 61 -4.89 0.54 19.96
N ASN A 62 -5.03 1.87 19.96
CA ASN A 62 -4.10 2.80 20.61
C ASN A 62 -4.07 2.67 22.14
N ASP A 63 -5.11 2.11 22.74
CA ASP A 63 -5.23 1.85 24.17
C ASP A 63 -4.62 0.50 24.61
N LYS A 64 -4.18 -0.32 23.65
CA LYS A 64 -3.57 -1.63 23.90
C LYS A 64 -2.08 -1.64 23.62
N LYS A 65 -1.34 -2.39 24.43
CA LYS A 65 0.14 -2.47 24.38
C LYS A 65 0.68 -3.51 23.40
N LYS A 66 -0.13 -4.50 23.02
CA LYS A 66 0.28 -5.65 22.20
C LYS A 66 -0.55 -5.71 20.93
N TYR A 67 0.07 -6.17 19.85
CA TYR A 67 -0.60 -6.37 18.57
C TYR A 67 -1.49 -7.61 18.60
N THR A 68 -2.74 -7.44 18.19
CA THR A 68 -3.75 -8.50 18.23
C THR A 68 -4.20 -8.95 16.85
N ASN A 69 -4.06 -8.10 15.83
CA ASN A 69 -4.62 -8.35 14.51
C ASN A 69 -3.51 -8.43 13.47
N LEU A 70 -3.48 -9.52 12.70
CA LEU A 70 -2.66 -9.66 11.50
C LEU A 70 -3.47 -9.14 10.30
N LEU A 71 -3.03 -8.03 9.71
CA LEU A 71 -3.69 -7.40 8.56
C LEU A 71 -3.14 -7.89 7.23
N PHE A 72 -1.88 -8.32 7.20
CA PHE A 72 -1.21 -8.82 6.01
C PHE A 72 -0.17 -9.87 6.42
N LEU A 73 -0.11 -10.96 5.65
CA LEU A 73 0.91 -12.00 5.72
C LEU A 73 1.31 -12.34 4.29
N ASP A 74 2.60 -12.25 3.99
CA ASP A 74 3.14 -12.69 2.71
C ASP A 74 2.98 -14.20 2.53
N GLU A 75 2.69 -14.65 1.31
CA GLU A 75 2.46 -16.07 1.00
C GLU A 75 3.69 -16.96 1.25
N ASN A 76 4.90 -16.37 1.26
CA ASN A 76 6.16 -17.08 1.50
C ASN A 76 6.63 -16.97 2.96
N ALA A 77 5.83 -16.35 3.85
CA ALA A 77 6.19 -16.13 5.23
C ALA A 77 5.22 -16.83 6.20
N THR A 78 5.73 -17.15 7.38
CA THR A 78 4.95 -17.72 8.48
C THR A 78 5.19 -16.96 9.78
N LEU A 79 4.27 -17.06 10.73
CA LEU A 79 4.43 -16.45 12.05
C LEU A 79 5.65 -16.98 12.83
N ASN A 80 6.14 -18.18 12.48
CA ASN A 80 7.34 -18.74 13.09
C ASN A 80 8.61 -18.00 12.65
N ASP A 81 8.59 -17.36 11.49
CA ASP A 81 9.73 -16.63 10.92
C ASP A 81 9.96 -15.26 11.59
N LEU A 82 9.04 -14.84 12.46
CA LEU A 82 9.19 -13.60 13.20
C LEU A 82 10.33 -13.69 14.23
N PRO A 83 11.17 -12.64 14.34
CA PRO A 83 12.13 -12.52 15.43
C PRO A 83 11.44 -12.58 16.80
N ASP A 84 12.11 -13.15 17.80
CA ASP A 84 11.55 -13.30 19.15
C ASP A 84 11.17 -11.96 19.79
N GLU A 85 11.92 -10.89 19.47
CA GLU A 85 11.61 -9.52 19.88
C GLU A 85 10.21 -9.09 19.44
N ILE A 86 9.82 -9.43 18.20
CA ILE A 86 8.50 -9.10 17.65
C ILE A 86 7.42 -10.04 18.21
N LYS A 87 7.73 -11.33 18.37
CA LYS A 87 6.80 -12.30 18.98
C LYS A 87 6.38 -11.87 20.38
N ASN A 88 7.29 -11.27 21.16
CA ASN A 88 6.98 -10.74 22.49
C ASN A 88 6.03 -9.52 22.47
N MET A 89 5.87 -8.86 21.33
CA MET A 89 4.93 -7.75 21.13
C MET A 89 3.54 -8.20 20.67
N LEU A 90 3.38 -9.49 20.34
CA LEU A 90 2.10 -10.09 19.99
C LEU A 90 1.36 -10.57 21.26
N ASP A 91 0.04 -10.58 21.21
CA ASP A 91 -0.83 -11.10 22.27
C ASP A 91 -1.09 -12.60 22.15
#